data_AF-A0A1R0XNH9-F1
#
_entry.id   AF-A0A1R0XNH9-F1
#
_cell.length_a   1.000
_cell.length_b   1.000
_cell.length_c   1.000
_cell.angle_alpha   90.00
_cell.angle_beta   90.00
_cell.angle_gamma   90.00
#
_symmetry.space_group_name_H-M   'P 1'
#
loop_
_entity.id
_entity.type
_entity.pdbx_description
1 polymer ?
#
loop_
_entity_poly.entity_id
_entity_poly.type
_entity_poly.pdbx_seq_one_letter_code
_entity_poly.pdbx_strand_id
1 'polypeptide(L)'
;MGYVEESKGKRHDAGRKSGIKGMLLVFILCCTALLLAGFRGEGEKESSQIAQLKKSLPLLTSLGKSVTVPGSPLRLVLKWQGEFNGDGLEAGVTATNLSDDLGLGETSREDGGEHLTYRSSAEKAGFQTTMFWSELGNGRSYVIVTLETPDLLNAPDLQAEAEEAGAKLQKVGITAEWNTSLQGAAKEQEHPQKALLLTEQNMYAQLPDLKVQESYEDETTASHTYSTSALLHSVISGNHEVVLQAAIHQDAKEGSSRVTIGLPLITIEY
;
A
#
# COMPACT_ATOMS: atom_id res chain seq x y z
N MET A 1 20.84 -61.19 -46.64
CA MET A 1 20.44 -60.82 -48.02
C MET A 1 19.03 -60.26 -47.90
N GLY A 2 18.76 -58.95 -47.83
CA GLY A 2 19.12 -57.88 -48.78
C GLY A 2 18.27 -58.10 -50.05
N TYR A 3 17.38 -57.22 -50.53
CA TYR A 3 17.17 -55.75 -50.51
C TYR A 3 15.63 -55.50 -50.70
N VAL A 4 14.96 -54.52 -50.06
CA VAL A 4 14.72 -53.11 -50.49
C VAL A 4 13.93 -53.06 -51.83
N GLU A 5 12.79 -52.37 -51.98
CA GLU A 5 12.67 -50.91 -52.07
C GLU A 5 11.20 -50.41 -52.17
N GLU A 6 10.91 -49.27 -51.51
CA GLU A 6 10.06 -48.12 -51.90
C GLU A 6 8.54 -48.30 -52.22
N SER A 7 7.64 -47.33 -51.99
CA SER A 7 7.80 -45.87 -51.95
C SER A 7 6.54 -45.17 -51.37
N LYS A 8 6.80 -44.01 -50.73
CA LYS A 8 6.04 -42.75 -50.76
C LYS A 8 4.64 -42.63 -50.11
N GLY A 9 4.60 -41.78 -49.08
CA GLY A 9 4.05 -40.44 -49.27
C GLY A 9 2.87 -40.04 -48.38
N LYS A 10 3.12 -39.14 -47.41
CA LYS A 10 2.58 -37.76 -47.35
C LYS A 10 2.76 -37.16 -45.96
N ARG A 11 3.41 -36.00 -45.91
CA ARG A 11 3.30 -35.02 -44.81
C ARG A 11 1.88 -34.48 -44.76
N HIS A 12 1.32 -34.34 -43.56
CA HIS A 12 0.51 -33.17 -43.20
C HIS A 12 0.73 -32.87 -41.72
N ASP A 13 1.14 -31.63 -41.51
CA ASP A 13 1.36 -30.94 -40.24
C ASP A 13 0.02 -30.42 -39.69
N ALA A 14 0.06 -29.95 -38.44
CA ALA A 14 -0.93 -29.15 -37.72
C ALA A 14 -2.10 -29.89 -37.01
N GLY A 15 -1.97 -29.96 -35.68
CA GLY A 15 -3.03 -30.30 -34.73
C GLY A 15 -2.86 -29.53 -33.42
N ARG A 16 -2.81 -28.20 -33.51
CA ARG A 16 -2.82 -27.23 -32.41
C ARG A 16 -4.18 -27.29 -31.68
N LYS A 17 -4.18 -27.57 -30.37
CA LYS A 17 -5.24 -27.17 -29.43
C LYS A 17 -4.53 -26.64 -28.18
N SER A 18 -4.36 -25.31 -28.07
CA SER A 18 -5.29 -24.41 -27.35
C SER A 18 -5.43 -24.90 -25.90
N GLY A 19 -4.80 -24.31 -24.89
CA GLY A 19 -4.53 -22.90 -24.69
C GLY A 19 -5.52 -22.36 -23.67
N ILE A 20 -5.31 -22.68 -22.39
CA ILE A 20 -5.81 -21.88 -21.28
C ILE A 20 -4.56 -21.54 -20.47
N LYS A 21 -3.83 -20.53 -20.96
CA LYS A 21 -2.96 -19.75 -20.09
C LYS A 21 -3.93 -19.04 -19.14
N GLY A 22 -4.09 -19.59 -17.94
CA GLY A 22 -4.76 -18.89 -16.85
C GLY A 22 -4.00 -17.59 -16.65
N MET A 23 -4.60 -16.54 -17.17
CA MET A 23 -4.17 -15.17 -17.02
C MET A 23 -4.31 -14.89 -15.52
N LEU A 24 -3.20 -15.01 -14.79
CA LEU A 24 -2.99 -14.45 -13.47
C LEU A 24 -3.09 -12.93 -13.65
N LEU A 25 -4.31 -12.42 -13.81
CA LEU A 25 -4.64 -11.01 -13.79
C LEU A 25 -4.67 -10.62 -12.31
N VAL A 26 -3.47 -10.47 -11.77
CA VAL A 26 -3.22 -9.60 -10.63
C VAL A 26 -3.67 -8.21 -11.09
N PHE A 27 -4.90 -7.84 -10.75
CA PHE A 27 -5.37 -6.46 -10.86
C PHE A 27 -4.67 -5.61 -9.78
N ILE A 28 -3.35 -5.49 -9.87
CA ILE A 28 -2.61 -4.30 -9.39
C ILE A 28 -2.79 -3.27 -10.49
N LEU A 29 -4.02 -2.76 -10.60
CA LEU A 29 -4.35 -1.74 -11.56
C LEU A 29 -3.95 -0.39 -10.96
N CYS A 30 -2.79 0.13 -11.37
CA CYS A 30 -2.50 1.53 -11.69
C CYS A 30 -3.29 2.66 -10.98
N CYS A 31 -3.55 2.56 -9.68
CA CYS A 31 -4.25 3.59 -8.90
C CYS A 31 -3.31 4.46 -8.05
N THR A 32 -2.00 4.42 -8.26
CA THR A 32 -1.10 5.42 -7.64
C THR A 32 -1.31 6.82 -8.23
N ALA A 33 -1.68 6.92 -9.51
CA ALA A 33 -1.94 8.20 -10.17
C ALA A 33 -3.36 8.78 -9.91
N LEU A 34 -4.32 7.97 -9.46
CA LEU A 34 -5.71 8.41 -9.25
C LEU A 34 -5.98 9.00 -7.86
N LEU A 35 -5.04 8.87 -6.92
CA LEU A 35 -5.13 9.51 -5.60
C LEU A 35 -4.88 11.03 -5.65
N LEU A 36 -4.42 11.57 -6.78
CA LEU A 36 -3.98 12.96 -6.93
C LEU A 36 -5.07 13.94 -7.41
N ALA A 37 -6.31 13.50 -7.63
CA ALA A 37 -7.39 14.34 -8.19
C ALA A 37 -8.01 15.34 -7.18
N GLY A 38 -7.32 15.69 -6.09
CA GLY A 38 -7.82 16.48 -4.96
C GLY A 38 -7.18 17.86 -4.75
N PHE A 39 -6.51 18.46 -5.74
CA PHE A 39 -5.84 19.76 -5.58
C PHE A 39 -6.81 20.95 -5.53
N ARG A 40 -6.89 21.59 -4.34
CA ARG A 40 -7.23 23.01 -4.14
C ARG A 40 -7.03 23.35 -2.65
N GLY A 41 -5.97 24.11 -2.34
CA GLY A 41 -5.67 24.67 -1.00
C GLY A 41 -4.40 24.12 -0.33
N GLU A 42 -3.21 24.54 -0.78
CA GLU A 42 -1.90 23.97 -0.39
C GLU A 42 -1.48 24.21 1.08
N GLY A 43 -1.90 25.31 1.73
CA GLY A 43 -1.48 25.61 3.11
C GLY A 43 -2.32 24.95 4.22
N GLU A 44 -3.63 24.81 4.02
CA GLU A 44 -4.56 24.28 5.05
C GLU A 44 -4.70 22.76 4.97
N LYS A 45 -4.56 22.16 3.78
CA LYS A 45 -4.69 20.71 3.60
C LYS A 45 -3.54 19.91 4.19
N GLU A 46 -2.31 20.41 4.16
CA GLU A 46 -1.13 19.63 4.55
C GLU A 46 -0.90 19.57 6.07
N SER A 47 -1.08 20.70 6.78
CA SER A 47 -1.14 20.67 8.26
C SER A 47 -2.31 19.80 8.75
N SER A 48 -3.38 19.73 7.95
CA SER A 48 -4.49 18.81 8.14
C SER A 48 -4.06 17.35 7.93
N GLN A 49 -3.24 17.00 6.93
CA GLN A 49 -2.79 15.61 6.72
C GLN A 49 -2.04 15.04 7.94
N ILE A 50 -1.06 15.78 8.47
CA ILE A 50 -0.31 15.36 9.66
C ILE A 50 -1.24 15.25 10.88
N ALA A 51 -2.14 16.22 11.07
CA ALA A 51 -3.12 16.18 12.15
C ALA A 51 -4.12 15.02 12.02
N GLN A 52 -4.51 14.66 10.80
CA GLN A 52 -5.35 13.50 10.51
C GLN A 52 -4.60 12.20 10.79
N LEU A 53 -3.34 12.09 10.35
CA LEU A 53 -2.50 10.92 10.63
C LEU A 53 -2.34 10.69 12.14
N LYS A 54 -2.04 11.76 12.88
CA LYS A 54 -1.87 11.76 14.35
C LYS A 54 -3.07 11.18 15.09
N LYS A 55 -4.28 11.38 14.56
CA LYS A 55 -5.52 10.79 15.09
C LYS A 55 -5.78 9.37 14.56
N SER A 56 -5.42 9.12 13.31
CA SER A 56 -5.74 7.88 12.60
C SER A 56 -4.89 6.69 13.06
N LEU A 57 -3.59 6.88 13.33
CA LEU A 57 -2.71 5.79 13.75
C LEU A 57 -3.11 5.16 15.11
N PRO A 58 -3.41 5.93 16.17
CA PRO A 58 -3.93 5.35 17.42
C PRO A 58 -5.25 4.59 17.22
N LEU A 59 -6.15 5.12 16.39
CA LEU A 59 -7.41 4.46 16.07
C LEU A 59 -7.19 3.15 15.31
N LEU A 60 -6.34 3.15 14.28
CA LEU A 60 -5.96 1.97 13.53
C LEU A 60 -5.30 0.91 14.42
N THR A 61 -4.45 1.34 15.36
CA THR A 61 -3.83 0.46 16.36
C THR A 61 -4.89 -0.18 17.26
N SER A 62 -5.86 0.60 17.74
CA SER A 62 -6.96 0.11 18.57
C SER A 62 -7.84 -0.88 17.81
N LEU A 63 -8.20 -0.55 16.56
CA LEU A 63 -8.92 -1.44 15.66
C LEU A 63 -8.17 -2.75 15.45
N GLY A 64 -6.88 -2.67 15.08
CA GLY A 64 -5.99 -3.82 14.92
C GLY A 64 -6.03 -4.76 16.12
N LYS A 65 -5.75 -4.23 17.33
CA LYS A 65 -5.82 -5.01 18.59
C LYS A 65 -7.19 -5.66 18.82
N SER A 66 -8.28 -5.00 18.40
CA SER A 66 -9.63 -5.51 18.58
C SER A 66 -10.03 -6.60 17.58
N VAL A 67 -9.37 -6.70 16.43
CA VAL A 67 -9.72 -7.66 15.36
C VAL A 67 -8.71 -8.79 15.20
N THR A 68 -7.53 -8.66 15.78
CA THR A 68 -6.47 -9.68 15.72
C THR A 68 -6.45 -10.59 16.95
N VAL A 69 -5.77 -11.73 16.82
CA VAL A 69 -5.47 -12.62 17.94
C VAL A 69 -4.72 -11.84 19.04
N PRO A 70 -5.13 -11.94 20.33
CA PRO A 70 -4.43 -11.26 21.41
C PRO A 70 -2.94 -11.61 21.47
N GLY A 71 -2.08 -10.59 21.53
CA GLY A 71 -0.63 -10.76 21.60
C GLY A 71 0.05 -11.11 20.28
N SER A 72 -0.69 -11.23 19.16
CA SER A 72 -0.07 -11.35 17.84
C SER A 72 0.55 -10.02 17.39
N PRO A 73 1.65 -10.05 16.62
CA PRO A 73 2.22 -8.85 16.01
C PRO A 73 1.20 -8.09 15.15
N LEU A 74 1.34 -6.77 15.12
CA LEU A 74 0.60 -5.89 14.21
C LEU A 74 1.57 -5.30 13.19
N ARG A 75 1.75 -5.95 12.04
CA ARG A 75 2.56 -5.39 10.97
C ARG A 75 1.89 -4.13 10.45
N LEU A 76 2.63 -3.04 10.30
CA LEU A 76 2.12 -1.80 9.75
C LEU A 76 3.06 -1.28 8.67
N VAL A 77 2.46 -0.86 7.55
CA VAL A 77 3.14 -0.11 6.49
C VAL A 77 2.42 1.23 6.36
N LEU A 78 3.17 2.32 6.41
CA LEU A 78 2.69 3.67 6.15
C LEU A 78 3.50 4.26 5.01
N LYS A 79 2.83 4.92 4.07
CA LYS A 79 3.45 5.58 2.93
C LYS A 79 3.00 7.03 2.88
N TRP A 80 3.95 7.94 2.88
CA TRP A 80 3.76 9.29 2.35
C TRP A 80 4.14 9.30 0.88
N GLN A 81 3.36 9.95 0.03
CA GLN A 81 3.65 10.05 -1.39
C GLN A 81 3.16 11.36 -2.00
N GLY A 82 3.93 11.89 -2.95
CA GLY A 82 3.61 13.16 -3.60
C GLY A 82 4.53 13.46 -4.78
N GLU A 83 4.29 14.60 -5.42
CA GLU A 83 5.11 15.10 -6.51
C GLU A 83 6.01 16.25 -6.06
N PHE A 84 7.24 16.26 -6.58
CA PHE A 84 8.15 17.40 -6.50
C PHE A 84 8.28 18.03 -7.88
N ASN A 85 8.29 19.37 -7.92
CA ASN A 85 8.50 20.14 -9.15
C ASN A 85 9.85 20.86 -9.07
N GLY A 86 10.79 20.43 -9.89
CA GLY A 86 12.14 20.98 -10.02
C GLY A 86 12.91 20.23 -11.11
N ASP A 87 13.88 20.89 -11.74
CA ASP A 87 14.68 20.27 -12.81
C ASP A 87 15.59 19.13 -12.29
N GLY A 88 16.19 18.34 -13.18
CA GLY A 88 16.95 17.14 -12.76
C GLY A 88 18.16 17.42 -11.86
N LEU A 89 18.77 18.62 -11.94
CA LEU A 89 19.87 18.97 -11.05
C LEU A 89 19.33 19.33 -9.65
N GLU A 90 18.27 20.13 -9.61
CA GLU A 90 17.57 20.50 -8.37
C GLU A 90 16.95 19.27 -7.70
N ALA A 91 16.36 18.34 -8.47
CA ALA A 91 15.75 17.13 -7.98
C ALA A 91 16.76 16.22 -7.28
N GLY A 92 17.94 15.99 -7.88
CA GLY A 92 18.98 15.15 -7.27
C GLY A 92 19.56 15.73 -5.98
N VAL A 93 19.77 17.04 -5.93
CA VAL A 93 20.22 17.73 -4.71
C VAL A 93 19.13 17.67 -3.63
N THR A 94 17.87 17.91 -4.01
CA THR A 94 16.74 17.87 -3.08
C THR A 94 16.50 16.47 -2.53
N ALA A 95 16.59 15.43 -3.36
CA ALA A 95 16.50 14.04 -2.92
C ALA A 95 17.59 13.68 -1.90
N THR A 96 18.83 14.12 -2.14
CA THR A 96 19.95 13.88 -1.21
C THR A 96 19.72 14.61 0.12
N ASN A 97 19.36 15.89 0.07
CA ASN A 97 19.06 16.68 1.27
C ASN A 97 17.87 16.12 2.06
N LEU A 98 16.83 15.65 1.36
CA LEU A 98 15.66 15.03 1.99
C LEU A 98 16.04 13.70 2.67
N SER A 99 16.90 12.88 2.04
CA SER A 99 17.45 11.66 2.65
C SER A 99 18.19 11.96 3.96
N ASP A 100 19.03 12.99 3.96
CA ASP A 100 19.77 13.45 5.14
C ASP A 100 18.83 13.99 6.22
N ASP A 101 17.88 14.85 5.86
CA ASP A 101 16.88 15.39 6.78
C ASP A 101 16.05 14.25 7.40
N LEU A 102 15.69 13.22 6.63
CA LEU A 102 14.99 12.01 7.13
C LEU A 102 15.88 11.07 7.96
N GLY A 103 17.20 11.26 7.95
CA GLY A 103 18.16 10.42 8.65
C GLY A 103 18.36 9.04 8.00
N LEU A 104 18.22 8.95 6.67
CA LEU A 104 18.30 7.71 5.91
C LEU A 104 19.71 7.39 5.40
N GLY A 105 20.66 8.32 5.57
CA GLY A 105 22.03 8.17 5.12
C GLY A 105 22.20 8.31 3.61
N GLU A 106 23.24 7.67 3.07
CA GLU A 106 23.64 7.82 1.68
C GLU A 106 22.54 7.40 0.70
N THR A 107 22.32 8.24 -0.30
CA THR A 107 21.36 7.98 -1.36
C THR A 107 22.03 7.19 -2.48
N SER A 108 21.53 5.99 -2.77
CA SER A 108 21.94 5.27 -3.98
C SER A 108 21.25 5.91 -5.18
N ARG A 109 22.05 6.26 -6.20
CA ARG A 109 21.57 6.80 -7.47
C ARG A 109 21.67 5.71 -8.53
N GLU A 110 20.54 5.39 -9.14
CA GLU A 110 20.45 4.41 -10.22
C GLU A 110 19.93 5.08 -11.49
N ASP A 111 20.67 4.91 -12.58
CA ASP A 111 20.25 5.32 -13.91
C ASP A 111 19.50 4.15 -14.56
N GLY A 112 18.17 4.23 -14.51
CA GLY A 112 17.27 3.22 -15.09
C GLY A 112 17.10 3.34 -16.61
N GLY A 113 17.86 4.21 -17.28
CA GLY A 113 17.81 4.44 -18.72
C GLY A 113 16.84 5.55 -19.13
N GLU A 114 15.56 5.49 -18.74
CA GLU A 114 14.57 6.54 -19.05
C GLU A 114 14.46 7.59 -17.94
N HIS A 115 14.67 7.19 -16.69
CA HIS A 115 14.50 8.03 -15.51
C HIS A 115 15.58 7.75 -14.46
N LEU A 116 16.08 8.82 -13.85
CA LEU A 116 16.96 8.73 -12.69
C LEU A 116 16.14 8.39 -11.45
N THR A 117 16.66 7.47 -10.64
CA THR A 117 16.05 7.12 -9.36
C THR A 117 17.04 7.28 -8.21
N TYR A 118 16.50 7.63 -7.06
CA TYR A 118 17.22 7.84 -5.82
C TYR A 118 16.55 7.00 -4.73
N ARG A 119 17.36 6.24 -3.99
CA ARG A 119 16.88 5.38 -2.90
C ARG A 119 17.75 5.55 -1.66
N SER A 120 17.12 5.54 -0.51
CA SER A 120 17.82 5.46 0.77
C SER A 120 16.96 4.75 1.80
N SER A 121 17.60 4.20 2.82
CA SER A 121 16.90 3.51 3.90
C SER A 121 17.69 3.54 5.20
N ALA A 122 16.95 3.56 6.31
CA ALA A 122 17.51 3.37 7.63
C ALA A 122 16.60 2.49 8.48
N GLU A 123 17.25 1.69 9.32
CA GLU A 123 16.59 0.95 10.40
C GLU A 123 16.58 1.81 11.66
N LYS A 124 15.43 1.88 12.32
CA LYS A 124 15.26 2.43 13.66
C LYS A 124 14.74 1.34 14.57
N ALA A 125 14.66 1.62 15.88
CA ALA A 125 14.19 0.63 16.85
C ALA A 125 12.74 0.20 16.53
N GLY A 126 12.60 -0.99 15.93
CA GLY A 126 11.31 -1.62 15.64
C GLY A 126 10.69 -1.32 14.27
N PHE A 127 11.32 -0.52 13.40
CA PHE A 127 10.80 -0.21 12.07
C PHE A 127 11.89 0.26 11.10
N GLN A 128 11.64 0.05 9.80
CA GLN A 128 12.46 0.54 8.71
C GLN A 128 11.80 1.77 8.08
N THR A 129 12.60 2.77 7.71
CA THR A 129 12.17 3.87 6.83
C THR A 129 12.91 3.77 5.51
N THR A 130 12.19 3.92 4.40
CA THR A 130 12.76 3.95 3.05
C THR A 130 12.25 5.17 2.28
N MET A 131 13.11 5.75 1.46
CA MET A 131 12.73 6.76 0.49
C MET A 131 12.96 6.21 -0.92
N PHE A 132 11.97 6.39 -1.78
CA PHE A 132 12.08 6.18 -3.22
C PHE A 132 11.71 7.48 -3.92
N TRP A 133 12.60 7.94 -4.79
CA TRP A 133 12.38 9.13 -5.61
C TRP A 133 12.70 8.78 -7.06
N SER A 134 11.77 9.10 -7.96
CA SER A 134 11.90 8.86 -9.40
C SER A 134 11.63 10.14 -10.16
N GLU A 135 12.57 10.55 -11.01
CA GLU A 135 12.30 11.58 -11.99
C GLU A 135 11.26 11.06 -13.01
N LEU A 136 10.34 11.93 -13.44
CA LEU A 136 9.32 11.63 -14.46
C LEU A 136 9.56 12.40 -15.77
N GLY A 137 10.63 13.20 -15.81
CA GLY A 137 10.89 14.18 -16.87
C GLY A 137 10.07 15.46 -16.71
N ASN A 138 10.38 16.46 -17.53
CA ASN A 138 9.75 17.79 -17.53
C ASN A 138 9.80 18.50 -16.16
N GLY A 139 10.88 18.29 -15.39
CA GLY A 139 11.05 18.89 -14.08
C GLY A 139 10.07 18.39 -13.02
N ARG A 140 9.61 17.13 -13.14
CA ARG A 140 8.75 16.49 -12.14
C ARG A 140 9.41 15.24 -11.61
N SER A 141 9.19 14.98 -10.34
CA SER A 141 9.58 13.74 -9.68
C SER A 141 8.43 13.20 -8.84
N TYR A 142 8.36 11.89 -8.72
CA TYR A 142 7.48 11.20 -7.79
C TYR A 142 8.29 10.72 -6.58
N VAL A 143 7.77 10.93 -5.38
CA VAL A 143 8.44 10.63 -4.12
C VAL A 143 7.54 9.75 -3.27
N ILE A 144 8.11 8.70 -2.69
CA ILE A 144 7.48 7.87 -1.66
C ILE A 144 8.43 7.77 -0.47
N VAL A 145 7.92 8.04 0.74
CA VAL A 145 8.59 7.68 2.00
C VAL A 145 7.75 6.62 2.69
N THR A 146 8.32 5.43 2.90
CA THR A 146 7.64 4.31 3.54
C THR A 146 8.22 4.06 4.93
N LEU A 147 7.36 3.97 5.94
CA LEU A 147 7.68 3.47 7.27
C LEU A 147 7.03 2.10 7.44
N GLU A 148 7.81 1.07 7.74
CA GLU A 148 7.33 -0.30 7.90
C GLU A 148 7.83 -0.92 9.20
N THR A 149 6.92 -1.53 9.95
CA THR A 149 7.24 -2.30 11.16
C THR A 149 6.67 -3.72 11.07
N PRO A 150 7.44 -4.75 11.48
CA PRO A 150 6.89 -6.09 11.65
C PRO A 150 5.93 -6.18 12.84
N ASP A 151 6.04 -5.27 13.81
CA ASP A 151 5.16 -5.20 14.97
C ASP A 151 5.07 -3.79 15.55
N LEU A 152 3.97 -3.11 15.26
CA LEU A 152 3.66 -1.76 15.74
C LEU A 152 3.68 -1.64 17.26
N LEU A 153 3.40 -2.73 17.98
CA LEU A 153 3.43 -2.73 19.45
C LEU A 153 4.85 -2.57 20.01
N ASN A 154 5.85 -2.87 19.20
CA ASN A 154 7.28 -2.78 19.52
C ASN A 154 7.99 -1.61 18.80
N ALA A 155 7.23 -0.68 18.22
CA ALA A 155 7.75 0.49 17.49
C ALA A 155 7.21 1.80 18.11
N PRO A 156 7.63 2.17 19.33
CA PRO A 156 7.04 3.27 20.09
C PRO A 156 7.18 4.64 19.42
N ASP A 157 8.25 4.83 18.63
CA ASP A 157 8.55 6.11 17.97
C ASP A 157 7.92 6.24 16.58
N LEU A 158 7.31 5.17 16.04
CA LEU A 158 6.82 5.15 14.65
C LEU A 158 5.83 6.28 14.36
N GLN A 159 4.95 6.60 15.30
CA GLN A 159 4.00 7.69 15.11
C GLN A 159 4.69 9.05 14.97
N ALA A 160 5.62 9.37 15.86
CA ALA A 160 6.34 10.65 15.83
C ALA A 160 7.15 10.78 14.53
N GLU A 161 7.76 9.68 14.11
CA GLU A 161 8.58 9.59 12.90
C GLU A 161 7.75 9.69 11.62
N ALA A 162 6.55 9.11 11.61
CA ALA A 162 5.60 9.27 10.51
C ALA A 162 5.09 10.71 10.40
N GLU A 163 4.81 11.39 11.52
CA GLU A 163 4.44 12.82 11.56
C GLU A 163 5.60 13.69 11.04
N GLU A 164 6.83 13.40 11.48
CA GLU A 164 8.04 14.15 11.08
C GLU A 164 8.39 13.95 9.61
N ALA A 165 8.23 12.74 9.07
CA ALA A 165 8.45 12.47 7.64
C ALA A 165 7.52 13.32 6.76
N GLY A 166 6.23 13.42 7.12
CA GLY A 166 5.28 14.30 6.43
C GLY A 166 5.70 15.78 6.48
N ALA A 167 6.15 16.25 7.65
CA ALA A 167 6.63 17.63 7.81
C ALA A 167 7.89 17.92 6.97
N LYS A 168 8.81 16.95 6.85
CA LYS A 168 10.03 17.06 6.03
C LYS A 168 9.71 17.11 4.54
N LEU A 169 8.77 16.30 4.07
CA LEU A 169 8.26 16.36 2.69
C LEU A 169 7.64 17.73 2.38
N GLN A 170 6.81 18.25 3.29
CA GLN A 170 6.22 19.58 3.15
C GLN A 170 7.30 20.68 3.08
N LYS A 171 8.33 20.62 3.93
CA LYS A 171 9.41 21.62 3.96
C LYS A 171 10.16 21.74 2.62
N VAL A 172 10.22 20.66 1.85
CA VAL A 172 10.84 20.65 0.50
C VAL A 172 9.84 20.89 -0.63
N GLY A 173 8.61 21.31 -0.32
CA GLY A 173 7.59 21.68 -1.31
C GLY A 173 6.84 20.49 -1.91
N ILE A 174 6.81 19.34 -1.23
CA ILE A 174 6.03 18.17 -1.65
C ILE A 174 4.71 18.16 -0.89
N THR A 175 3.60 18.37 -1.62
CA THR A 175 2.24 18.11 -1.13
C THR A 175 2.02 16.60 -1.08
N ALA A 176 2.38 16.00 0.06
CA ALA A 176 2.28 14.56 0.25
C ALA A 176 0.94 14.16 0.85
N GLU A 177 0.38 13.08 0.31
CA GLU A 177 -0.76 12.35 0.89
C GLU A 177 -0.22 11.08 1.57
N TRP A 178 -0.93 10.57 2.58
CA TRP A 178 -0.55 9.34 3.25
C TRP A 178 -1.58 8.23 3.04
N ASN A 179 -1.10 6.99 3.07
CA ASN A 179 -1.94 5.82 3.26
C ASN A 179 -1.22 4.85 4.20
N THR A 180 -1.99 4.03 4.91
CA THR A 180 -1.41 3.02 5.80
C THR A 180 -2.24 1.75 5.78
N SER A 181 -1.55 0.61 5.90
CA SER A 181 -2.14 -0.71 6.03
C SER A 181 -1.59 -1.39 7.27
N LEU A 182 -2.50 -1.90 8.11
CA LEU A 182 -2.18 -2.72 9.28
C LEU A 182 -2.63 -4.15 9.01
N GLN A 183 -1.76 -5.12 9.31
CA GLN A 183 -2.00 -6.55 9.15
C GLN A 183 -1.78 -7.31 10.46
N GLY A 184 -2.57 -8.35 10.66
CA GLY A 184 -2.35 -9.31 11.74
C GLY A 184 -3.15 -10.60 11.56
N ALA A 185 -2.90 -11.58 12.42
CA ALA A 185 -3.67 -12.81 12.45
C ALA A 185 -5.11 -12.51 12.89
N ALA A 186 -6.11 -12.86 12.07
CA ALA A 186 -7.51 -12.60 12.37
C ALA A 186 -7.99 -13.41 13.59
N LYS A 187 -9.00 -12.95 14.34
CA LYS A 187 -9.57 -13.76 15.44
C LYS A 187 -10.30 -15.02 14.97
N GLU A 188 -10.91 -14.94 13.81
CA GLU A 188 -11.56 -16.05 13.12
C GLU A 188 -10.65 -16.51 11.98
N GLN A 189 -10.41 -17.82 11.90
CA GLN A 189 -9.38 -18.41 11.04
C GLN A 189 -9.97 -19.23 9.89
N GLU A 190 -11.20 -19.72 10.04
CA GLU A 190 -11.73 -20.79 9.17
C GLU A 190 -12.34 -20.27 7.86
N HIS A 191 -13.02 -19.12 7.88
CA HIS A 191 -13.76 -18.60 6.73
C HIS A 191 -13.61 -17.09 6.58
N PRO A 192 -13.13 -16.57 5.42
CA PRO A 192 -12.90 -15.14 5.20
C PRO A 192 -14.13 -14.27 5.50
N GLN A 193 -15.31 -14.70 5.09
CA GLN A 193 -16.58 -13.99 5.28
C GLN A 193 -16.95 -13.88 6.75
N LYS A 194 -16.80 -14.97 7.50
CA LYS A 194 -17.07 -15.01 8.94
C LYS A 194 -16.07 -14.16 9.71
N ALA A 195 -14.81 -14.18 9.29
CA ALA A 195 -13.77 -13.33 9.86
C ALA A 195 -13.98 -11.85 9.55
N LEU A 196 -14.46 -11.51 8.35
CA LEU A 196 -14.81 -10.13 8.00
C LEU A 196 -15.98 -9.65 8.85
N LEU A 197 -17.03 -10.46 9.01
CA LEU A 197 -18.18 -10.11 9.85
C LEU A 197 -17.78 -9.88 11.32
N LEU A 198 -16.89 -10.71 11.88
CA LEU A 198 -16.37 -10.50 13.23
C LEU A 198 -15.50 -9.23 13.31
N THR A 199 -14.71 -8.96 12.29
CA THR A 199 -13.90 -7.73 12.17
C THR A 199 -14.82 -6.50 12.19
N GLU A 200 -15.87 -6.52 11.38
CA GLU A 200 -16.88 -5.46 11.30
C GLU A 200 -17.58 -5.22 12.64
N GLN A 201 -17.98 -6.27 13.35
CA GLN A 201 -18.61 -6.12 14.67
C GLN A 201 -17.72 -5.33 15.65
N ASN A 202 -16.41 -5.57 15.63
CA ASN A 202 -15.45 -4.83 16.47
C ASN A 202 -15.21 -3.41 15.96
N MET A 203 -15.27 -3.20 14.64
CA MET A 203 -15.15 -1.87 14.02
C MET A 203 -16.37 -0.99 14.32
N TYR A 204 -17.60 -1.51 14.22
CA TYR A 204 -18.83 -0.78 14.53
C TYR A 204 -18.86 -0.25 15.96
N ALA A 205 -18.17 -0.91 16.89
CA ALA A 205 -18.05 -0.45 18.27
C ALA A 205 -17.15 0.79 18.43
N GLN A 206 -16.29 1.08 17.45
CA GLN A 206 -15.28 2.14 17.50
C GLN A 206 -15.47 3.21 16.42
N LEU A 207 -16.19 2.90 15.33
CA LEU A 207 -16.39 3.75 14.17
C LEU A 207 -17.88 4.10 14.02
N PRO A 208 -18.32 5.29 14.46
CA PRO A 208 -19.68 5.76 14.21
C PRO A 208 -19.98 5.87 12.71
N ASP A 209 -21.24 5.65 12.33
CA ASP A 209 -21.73 5.78 10.95
C ASP A 209 -20.95 4.99 9.89
N LEU A 210 -20.30 3.90 10.28
CA LEU A 210 -19.60 3.01 9.36
C LEU A 210 -20.60 2.43 8.35
N LYS A 211 -20.35 2.62 7.06
CA LYS A 211 -21.20 2.14 5.96
C LYS A 211 -20.36 1.52 4.88
N VAL A 212 -20.73 0.31 4.46
CA VAL A 212 -20.15 -0.37 3.31
C VAL A 212 -20.50 0.41 2.05
N GLN A 213 -19.48 0.74 1.24
CA GLN A 213 -19.61 1.37 -0.08
C GLN A 213 -19.37 0.35 -1.19
N GLU A 214 -18.43 -0.56 -0.97
CA GLU A 214 -18.00 -1.55 -1.97
C GLU A 214 -17.71 -2.89 -1.27
N SER A 215 -17.86 -3.99 -2.01
CA SER A 215 -17.61 -5.34 -1.51
C SER A 215 -16.95 -6.22 -2.56
N TYR A 216 -16.02 -7.07 -2.12
CA TYR A 216 -15.39 -8.11 -2.94
C TYR A 216 -15.32 -9.43 -2.16
N GLU A 217 -15.53 -10.54 -2.85
CA GLU A 217 -15.50 -11.88 -2.24
C GLU A 217 -15.06 -12.93 -3.27
N ASP A 218 -14.19 -13.84 -2.83
CA ASP A 218 -13.85 -15.09 -3.49
C ASP A 218 -13.62 -16.22 -2.46
N GLU A 219 -13.08 -17.36 -2.89
CA GLU A 219 -12.87 -18.53 -2.03
C GLU A 219 -11.93 -18.28 -0.85
N THR A 220 -10.93 -17.40 -1.00
CA THR A 220 -9.89 -17.15 0.01
C THR A 220 -9.91 -15.73 0.54
N THR A 221 -10.71 -14.85 -0.02
CA THR A 221 -10.68 -13.42 0.27
C THR A 221 -12.08 -12.85 0.43
N ALA A 222 -12.29 -12.06 1.48
CA ALA A 222 -13.48 -11.23 1.64
C ALA A 222 -13.06 -9.82 2.04
N SER A 223 -13.57 -8.79 1.37
CA SER A 223 -13.23 -7.40 1.69
C SER A 223 -14.38 -6.44 1.47
N HIS A 224 -14.40 -5.38 2.27
CA HIS A 224 -15.33 -4.26 2.15
C HIS A 224 -14.55 -2.95 2.21
N THR A 225 -15.03 -1.97 1.45
CA THR A 225 -14.60 -0.57 1.51
C THR A 225 -15.70 0.24 2.19
N TYR A 226 -15.33 1.19 3.05
CA TYR A 226 -16.28 1.89 3.91
C TYR A 226 -16.13 3.42 3.87
N SER A 227 -17.24 4.08 4.20
CA SER A 227 -17.27 5.47 4.65
C SER A 227 -17.59 5.53 6.14
N THR A 228 -17.05 6.51 6.87
CA THR A 228 -17.42 6.83 8.26
C THR A 228 -17.13 8.31 8.54
N SER A 229 -17.87 8.92 9.47
CA SER A 229 -17.62 10.28 9.95
C SER A 229 -16.45 10.38 10.93
N ALA A 230 -15.92 9.24 11.39
CA ALA A 230 -14.83 9.16 12.38
C ALA A 230 -13.46 9.51 11.81
N LEU A 231 -13.29 9.37 10.49
CA LEU A 231 -12.05 9.59 9.76
C LEU A 231 -12.26 10.73 8.76
N LEU A 232 -11.26 11.61 8.66
CA LEU A 232 -11.32 12.79 7.80
C LEU A 232 -10.45 12.66 6.55
N HIS A 233 -9.56 11.67 6.52
CA HIS A 233 -8.73 11.37 5.37
C HIS A 233 -9.48 10.39 4.46
N SER A 234 -9.68 10.77 3.20
CA SER A 234 -10.53 10.06 2.26
C SER A 234 -9.97 10.09 0.85
N VAL A 235 -10.35 9.11 0.03
CA VAL A 235 -10.08 9.11 -1.41
C VAL A 235 -11.35 8.83 -2.19
N ILE A 236 -11.36 9.19 -3.47
CA ILE A 236 -12.49 8.90 -4.35
C ILE A 236 -12.28 7.53 -5.00
N SER A 237 -13.22 6.61 -4.76
CA SER A 237 -13.33 5.34 -5.47
C SER A 237 -14.61 5.33 -6.30
N GLY A 238 -14.48 5.31 -7.62
CA GLY A 238 -15.61 5.50 -8.54
C GLY A 238 -16.33 6.83 -8.28
N ASN A 239 -17.54 6.76 -7.72
CA ASN A 239 -18.38 7.91 -7.38
C ASN A 239 -18.55 8.11 -5.86
N HIS A 240 -17.77 7.39 -5.04
CA HIS A 240 -17.91 7.36 -3.59
C HIS A 240 -16.64 7.88 -2.92
N GLU A 241 -16.82 8.57 -1.81
CA GLU A 241 -15.74 8.89 -0.88
C GLU A 241 -15.54 7.72 0.07
N VAL A 242 -14.32 7.20 0.13
CA VAL A 242 -13.95 6.05 0.96
C VAL A 242 -12.80 6.42 1.89
N VAL A 243 -12.87 5.91 3.12
CA VAL A 243 -11.95 6.31 4.21
C VAL A 243 -11.28 5.12 4.89
N LEU A 244 -11.75 3.90 4.60
CA LEU A 244 -11.25 2.68 5.21
C LEU A 244 -11.55 1.50 4.28
N GLN A 245 -10.63 0.55 4.21
CA GLN A 245 -10.86 -0.77 3.61
C GLN A 245 -10.45 -1.87 4.60
N ALA A 246 -11.27 -2.90 4.75
CA ALA A 246 -10.94 -4.08 5.55
C ALA A 246 -11.03 -5.33 4.68
N ALA A 247 -10.02 -6.19 4.77
CA ALA A 247 -9.95 -7.42 4.01
C ALA A 247 -9.47 -8.56 4.88
N ILE A 248 -10.07 -9.73 4.69
CA ILE A 248 -9.55 -11.01 5.17
C ILE A 248 -8.98 -11.76 3.98
N HIS A 249 -7.76 -12.28 4.15
CA HIS A 249 -7.17 -13.23 3.22
C HIS A 249 -6.81 -14.51 3.98
N GLN A 250 -7.30 -15.64 3.50
CA GLN A 250 -6.97 -16.96 4.02
C GLN A 250 -5.88 -17.61 3.18
N ASP A 251 -4.80 -18.02 3.84
CA ASP A 251 -3.81 -18.89 3.20
C ASP A 251 -4.43 -20.29 3.04
N ALA A 252 -4.70 -20.69 1.80
CA ALA A 252 -5.30 -21.98 1.49
C ALA A 252 -4.45 -23.20 1.89
N LYS A 253 -3.14 -23.03 2.09
CA LYS A 253 -2.23 -24.10 2.51
C LYS A 253 -2.17 -24.22 4.02
N GLU A 254 -2.11 -23.09 4.72
CA GLU A 254 -1.98 -23.07 6.18
C GLU A 254 -3.33 -23.05 6.91
N GLY A 255 -4.41 -22.72 6.19
CA GLY A 255 -5.75 -22.51 6.76
C GLY A 255 -5.83 -21.29 7.66
N SER A 256 -4.79 -20.45 7.69
CA SER A 256 -4.71 -19.27 8.55
C SER A 256 -5.34 -18.06 7.85
N SER A 257 -6.10 -17.26 8.59
CA SER A 257 -6.68 -16.01 8.09
C SER A 257 -5.92 -14.81 8.63
N ARG A 258 -5.59 -13.90 7.72
CA ARG A 258 -4.97 -12.61 8.02
C ARG A 258 -5.98 -11.51 7.75
N VAL A 259 -6.15 -10.64 8.73
CA VAL A 259 -6.90 -9.39 8.57
C VAL A 259 -5.96 -8.28 8.13
N THR A 260 -6.42 -7.44 7.21
CA THR A 260 -5.76 -6.21 6.78
C THR A 260 -6.75 -5.06 6.87
N ILE A 261 -6.37 -3.97 7.55
CA ILE A 261 -7.14 -2.72 7.59
C ILE A 261 -6.29 -1.63 6.94
N GLY A 262 -6.79 -1.01 5.88
CA GLY A 262 -6.17 0.09 5.16
C GLY A 262 -6.90 1.41 5.41
N LEU A 263 -6.15 2.49 5.59
CA LEU A 263 -6.63 3.87 5.63
C LEU A 263 -5.94 4.68 4.52
N PRO A 264 -6.68 5.23 3.54
CA PRO A 264 -8.08 4.95 3.24
C PRO A 264 -8.28 3.63 2.49
N LEU A 265 -7.22 3.11 1.85
CA LEU A 265 -7.23 1.89 1.05
C LEU A 265 -6.01 1.01 1.39
N ILE A 266 -6.11 -0.29 1.09
CA ILE A 266 -5.00 -1.23 1.23
C ILE A 266 -4.08 -1.10 0.02
N THR A 267 -2.82 -0.73 0.26
CA THR A 267 -1.79 -0.49 -0.77
C THR A 267 -0.57 -1.41 -0.65
N ILE A 268 -0.73 -2.53 0.06
CA ILE A 268 0.30 -3.53 0.29
C ILE A 268 -0.07 -4.85 -0.37
N GLU A 269 0.95 -5.63 -0.72
CA GLU A 269 0.78 -6.98 -1.25
C GLU A 269 0.47 -7.98 -0.13
N TYR A 270 -0.16 -9.10 -0.51
CA TYR A 270 -0.52 -10.21 0.37
C TYR A 270 0.56 -11.30 0.38
#